data_AF-A0A5J4PUQ1-F1
#
_entry.id   AF-A0A5J4PUQ1-F1
#
_cell.length_a   1.000
_cell.length_b   1.000
_cell.length_c   1.000
_cell.angle_alpha   90.00
_cell.angle_beta   90.00
_cell.angle_gamma   90.00
#
_symmetry.space_group_name_H-M   'P 1'
#
loop_
_entity.id
_entity.type
_entity.pdbx_description
1 polymer ?
#
loop_
_entity_poly.entity_id
_entity_poly.type
_entity_poly.pdbx_seq_one_letter_code
_entity_poly.pdbx_strand_id
1 'polypeptide(L)'
;MARLIKAAYKLLNLETYFTAGPQEVRAWTYIQGSKAPQCAGIIHTDFEKGFIRAEVIKYDDYIKYGSETAVKEAGKMGVEGKEYTVRDGDIMHFRFNV
;
A
#
# COMPACT_ATOMS: atom_id res chain seq x y z
N MET A 1 14.15 -17.08 14.19
CA MET A 1 14.53 -15.71 13.77
C MET A 1 13.39 -14.87 13.24
N ALA A 2 12.58 -15.34 12.27
CA ALA A 2 11.46 -14.56 11.73
C ALA A 2 10.46 -14.02 12.77
N ARG A 3 10.20 -14.75 13.86
CA ARG A 3 9.30 -14.28 14.95
C ARG A 3 9.85 -13.08 15.71
N LEU A 4 11.17 -13.02 15.96
CA LEU A 4 11.79 -11.89 16.67
C LEU A 4 11.73 -10.62 15.83
N ILE A 5 12.03 -10.73 14.54
CA ILE A 5 11.98 -9.59 13.60
C ILE A 5 10.55 -9.04 13.53
N LYS A 6 9.54 -9.91 13.35
CA LYS A 6 8.13 -9.50 13.33
C LYS A 6 7.68 -8.85 14.65
N ALA A 7 8.11 -9.40 15.79
CA ALA A 7 7.79 -8.83 17.09
C ALA A 7 8.43 -7.44 17.29
N ALA A 8 9.69 -7.26 16.89
CA ALA A 8 10.36 -5.96 16.92
C ALA A 8 9.70 -4.95 15.98
N TYR A 9 9.30 -5.38 14.78
CA TYR A 9 8.56 -4.54 13.83
C TYR A 9 7.26 -4.00 14.42
N LYS A 10 6.49 -4.89 15.04
CA LYS A 10 5.25 -4.54 15.73
C LYS A 10 5.49 -3.65 16.95
N LEU A 11 6.57 -3.88 17.70
CA LEU A 11 6.96 -3.04 18.84
C LEU A 11 7.27 -1.60 18.40
N LEU A 12 7.83 -1.41 17.21
CA LEU A 12 8.12 -0.11 16.63
C LEU A 12 6.92 0.54 15.91
N ASN A 13 5.72 -0.08 16.00
CA ASN A 13 4.53 0.34 15.25
C ASN A 13 4.77 0.46 13.73
N LEU A 14 5.60 -0.42 13.18
CA LEU A 14 5.85 -0.49 11.75
C LEU A 14 4.92 -1.51 11.10
N GLU A 15 4.34 -1.09 9.99
CA GLU A 15 3.51 -1.91 9.11
C GLU A 15 4.11 -1.90 7.69
N THR A 16 3.59 -2.76 6.82
CA THR A 16 4.10 -2.89 5.45
C THR A 16 2.97 -2.81 4.44
N TYR A 17 3.10 -1.95 3.44
CA TYR A 17 2.27 -1.99 2.24
C TYR A 17 3.11 -2.46 1.05
N PHE A 18 2.45 -2.85 -0.04
CA PHE A 18 3.10 -3.36 -1.23
C PHE A 18 2.79 -2.51 -2.45
N THR A 19 3.78 -2.32 -3.31
CA THR A 19 3.57 -1.91 -4.70
C THR A 19 3.79 -3.14 -5.57
N ALA A 20 2.81 -3.48 -6.39
CA ALA A 20 2.90 -4.62 -7.31
C ALA A 20 2.75 -4.12 -8.74
N GLY A 21 3.74 -4.39 -9.57
CA GLY A 21 3.72 -4.14 -11.01
C GLY A 21 4.31 -5.32 -11.78
N PRO A 22 4.22 -5.31 -13.12
CA PRO A 22 4.71 -6.41 -13.94
C PRO A 22 6.24 -6.60 -13.86
N GLN A 23 6.98 -5.56 -13.48
CA GLN A 23 8.45 -5.60 -13.40
C GLN A 23 8.97 -5.72 -11.96
N GLU A 24 8.27 -5.14 -10.98
CA GLU A 24 8.72 -5.10 -9.59
C GLU A 24 7.55 -5.31 -8.63
N VAL A 25 7.81 -6.12 -7.60
CA VAL A 25 6.98 -6.18 -6.40
C VAL A 25 7.87 -5.75 -5.23
N ARG A 26 7.43 -4.74 -4.49
CA ARG A 26 8.21 -4.16 -3.39
C ARG A 26 7.38 -3.95 -2.15
N ALA A 27 7.99 -4.26 -1.01
CA ALA A 27 7.46 -4.00 0.32
C ALA A 27 7.98 -2.66 0.83
N TRP A 28 7.07 -1.83 1.33
CA TRP A 28 7.37 -0.49 1.86
C TRP A 28 6.95 -0.41 3.32
N THR A 29 7.93 -0.10 4.16
CA THR A 29 7.75 0.08 5.59
C THR A 29 7.16 1.44 5.88
N TYR A 30 6.11 1.50 6.69
CA TYR A 30 5.51 2.75 7.15
C TYR A 30 5.12 2.65 8.62
N ILE A 31 4.85 3.79 9.25
CA ILE A 31 4.38 3.84 10.63
C ILE A 31 2.87 3.64 10.65
N GLN A 32 2.37 2.75 11.48
CA GLN A 32 0.95 2.49 11.66
C GLN A 32 0.16 3.80 11.83
N GLY A 33 -0.92 3.95 11.07
CA GLY A 33 -1.74 5.16 11.06
C GLY A 33 -1.33 6.23 10.04
N SER A 34 -0.26 5.99 9.26
CA SER A 34 0.12 6.90 8.17
C SER A 34 -0.97 6.97 7.09
N LYS A 35 -1.14 8.17 6.53
CA LYS A 35 -2.08 8.41 5.44
C LYS A 35 -1.49 8.03 4.08
N ALA A 36 -2.35 7.72 3.11
CA ALA A 36 -1.95 7.41 1.73
C ALA A 36 -0.90 8.36 1.11
N PRO A 37 -1.01 9.71 1.21
CA PRO A 37 0.00 10.62 0.67
C PRO A 37 1.36 10.49 1.36
N GLN A 38 1.38 10.28 2.68
CA GLN A 38 2.63 10.08 3.42
C GLN A 38 3.32 8.79 3.00
N CYS A 39 2.54 7.72 2.81
CA CYS A 39 3.05 6.45 2.29
C CYS A 39 3.61 6.61 0.87
N ALA A 40 2.96 7.39 0.01
CA ALA A 40 3.48 7.72 -1.31
C ALA A 40 4.81 8.50 -1.24
N GLY A 41 4.95 9.40 -0.25
CA GLY A 41 6.17 10.15 0.05
C GLY A 41 7.40 9.28 0.36
N ILE A 42 7.19 8.08 0.92
CA ILE A 42 8.26 7.10 1.21
C ILE A 42 8.90 6.59 -0.10
N ILE A 43 8.12 6.51 -1.18
CA ILE A 43 8.62 6.13 -2.51
C ILE A 43 9.38 7.29 -3.13
N HIS A 44 8.75 8.48 -3.13
CA HIS A 44 9.36 9.71 -3.61
C HIS A 44 8.66 10.92 -3.00
N THR A 45 9.43 11.93 -2.59
CA THR A 45 8.88 13.14 -1.94
C THR A 45 7.93 13.93 -2.83
N ASP A 46 8.13 13.91 -4.15
CA ASP A 46 7.19 14.53 -5.11
C ASP A 46 5.83 13.83 -5.16
N PHE A 47 5.74 12.53 -4.88
CA PHE A 47 4.46 11.82 -4.91
C PHE A 47 3.54 12.28 -3.77
N GLU A 48 4.11 12.70 -2.63
CA GLU A 48 3.33 13.27 -1.53
C GLU A 48 2.68 14.60 -1.94
N LYS A 49 3.46 15.49 -2.58
CA LYS A 49 2.98 16.80 -3.03
C LYS A 49 1.98 16.69 -4.18
N GLY A 50 2.29 15.82 -5.14
CA GLY A 50 1.47 15.57 -6.33
C GLY A 50 0.31 14.61 -6.10
N PHE A 51 0.11 14.08 -4.89
CA PHE A 51 -0.86 13.01 -4.63
C PHE A 51 -2.27 13.40 -5.07
N ILE A 52 -2.85 12.59 -5.95
CA ILE A 52 -4.24 12.69 -6.40
C ILE A 52 -5.08 11.68 -5.63
N ARG A 53 -4.74 10.40 -5.73
CA ARG A 53 -5.48 9.27 -5.15
C ARG A 53 -4.60 8.02 -5.10
N ALA A 54 -4.97 7.06 -4.28
CA ALA A 54 -4.38 5.73 -4.24
C ALA A 54 -5.41 4.68 -4.68
N GLU A 55 -5.05 3.82 -5.60
CA GLU A 55 -5.80 2.61 -5.88
C GLU A 55 -5.31 1.55 -4.88
N VAL A 56 -6.22 1.01 -4.07
CA VAL A 56 -5.89 0.11 -2.95
C VAL A 56 -6.61 -1.22 -3.13
N ILE A 57 -5.84 -2.29 -3.02
CA ILE A 57 -6.32 -3.67 -3.05
C ILE A 57 -5.94 -4.32 -1.73
N LYS A 58 -6.90 -4.97 -1.07
CA LYS A 58 -6.60 -5.77 0.12
C LYS A 58 -5.87 -7.03 -0.27
N TYR A 59 -4.85 -7.41 0.52
CA TYR A 59 -4.11 -8.64 0.30
C TYR A 59 -5.01 -9.88 0.16
N ASP A 60 -6.03 -9.99 1.02
CA ASP A 60 -6.98 -11.11 1.00
C ASP A 60 -7.77 -11.18 -0.32
N ASP A 61 -8.24 -10.02 -0.82
CA ASP A 61 -8.90 -9.93 -2.12
C ASP A 61 -7.91 -10.29 -3.24
N TYR A 62 -6.68 -9.79 -3.21
CA TYR A 62 -5.68 -10.12 -4.22
C TYR A 62 -5.39 -11.61 -4.30
N ILE A 63 -5.23 -12.29 -3.17
CA ILE A 63 -5.03 -13.74 -3.12
C ILE A 63 -6.27 -14.49 -3.59
N LYS A 64 -7.46 -14.02 -3.23
CA LYS A 64 -8.72 -14.66 -3.62
C LYS A 64 -9.00 -14.59 -5.11
N TYR A 65 -8.72 -13.46 -5.76
CA TYR A 65 -8.97 -13.25 -7.19
C TYR A 65 -7.74 -13.57 -8.07
N GLY A 66 -6.55 -13.67 -7.48
CA GLY A 66 -5.31 -14.14 -8.11
C GLY A 66 -4.61 -13.13 -9.02
N SER A 67 -5.26 -12.04 -9.43
CA SER A 67 -4.64 -11.01 -10.27
C SER A 67 -5.27 -9.64 -10.06
N GLU A 68 -4.50 -8.57 -10.33
CA GLU A 68 -4.99 -7.19 -10.24
C GLU A 68 -6.21 -6.95 -11.15
N THR A 69 -6.19 -7.51 -12.36
CA THR A 69 -7.30 -7.41 -13.32
C THR A 69 -8.56 -8.06 -12.76
N ALA A 70 -8.46 -9.27 -12.20
CA ALA A 70 -9.61 -9.97 -11.64
C ALA A 70 -10.19 -9.24 -10.41
N VAL A 71 -9.35 -8.65 -9.55
CA VAL A 71 -9.81 -7.82 -8.42
C VAL A 71 -10.57 -6.58 -8.93
N LYS A 72 -10.06 -5.94 -9.98
CA LYS A 72 -10.67 -4.77 -10.60
C LYS A 72 -12.02 -5.11 -11.23
N GLU A 73 -12.11 -6.22 -11.97
CA GLU A 73 -13.36 -6.72 -12.56
C GLU A 73 -14.38 -7.13 -11.50
N ALA A 74 -13.92 -7.65 -10.36
CA ALA A 74 -14.76 -7.95 -9.20
C ALA A 74 -15.22 -6.71 -8.42
N GLY A 75 -14.79 -5.50 -8.81
CA GLY A 75 -15.15 -4.24 -8.13
C GLY A 75 -14.55 -4.12 -6.72
N LYS A 76 -13.45 -4.84 -6.44
CA LYS A 76 -12.78 -4.87 -5.13
C LYS A 76 -11.58 -3.93 -5.04
N MET A 77 -11.24 -3.27 -6.14
CA MET A 77 -10.21 -2.22 -6.17
C MET A 77 -10.80 -0.92 -5.61
N GLY A 78 -10.36 -0.53 -4.42
CA GLY A 78 -10.76 0.72 -3.78
C GLY A 78 -10.01 1.91 -4.37
N VAL A 79 -10.68 3.06 -4.47
CA VAL A 79 -10.05 4.32 -4.87
C VAL A 79 -10.10 5.26 -3.69
N GLU A 80 -8.95 5.42 -3.05
CA GLU A 80 -8.81 6.07 -1.77
C GLU A 80 -8.17 7.45 -1.90
N GLY A 81 -8.69 8.39 -1.11
CA GLY A 81 -8.24 9.79 -1.10
C GLY A 81 -7.11 10.07 -0.11
N LYS A 82 -6.83 11.36 0.11
CA LYS A 82 -5.78 11.84 1.01
C LYS A 82 -6.00 11.47 2.48
N GLU A 83 -7.24 11.21 2.86
CA GLU A 83 -7.62 10.87 4.24
C GLU A 83 -7.53 9.39 4.56
N TYR A 84 -7.30 8.54 3.57
CA TYR A 84 -7.22 7.11 3.78
C TYR A 84 -6.02 6.74 4.62
N THR A 85 -6.29 6.03 5.72
CA THR A 85 -5.27 5.41 6.55
C THR A 85 -4.88 4.06 5.96
N VAL A 86 -3.60 3.92 5.60
CA VAL A 86 -3.07 2.69 5.02
C VAL A 86 -3.14 1.57 6.05
N ARG A 87 -3.50 0.37 5.59
CA ARG A 87 -3.55 -0.83 6.43
C ARG A 87 -2.44 -1.80 6.04
N ASP A 88 -1.97 -2.56 7.02
CA ASP A 88 -0.95 -3.58 6.81
C ASP A 88 -1.39 -4.56 5.73
N GLY A 89 -0.48 -4.82 4.80
CA GLY A 89 -0.70 -5.69 3.65
C GLY A 89 -1.43 -5.06 2.47
N ASP A 90 -1.81 -3.78 2.53
CA ASP A 90 -2.45 -3.12 1.39
C ASP A 90 -1.51 -3.14 0.17
N ILE A 91 -2.05 -3.54 -0.98
CA ILE A 91 -1.40 -3.43 -2.27
C ILE A 91 -1.86 -2.09 -2.87
N MET A 92 -0.93 -1.18 -3.07
CA MET A 92 -1.23 0.21 -3.40
C MET A 92 -0.59 0.62 -4.72
N HIS A 93 -1.35 1.37 -5.51
CA HIS A 93 -0.86 2.09 -6.68
C HIS A 93 -1.21 3.57 -6.53
N PHE A 94 -0.18 4.40 -6.41
CA PHE A 94 -0.35 5.84 -6.21
C PHE A 94 -0.48 6.57 -7.55
N ARG A 95 -1.51 7.41 -7.66
CA ARG A 95 -1.68 8.37 -8.77
C ARG A 95 -1.28 9.75 -8.28
N PHE A 96 -0.37 10.37 -9.01
CA PHE A 96 0.12 11.71 -8.73
C PHE A 96 0.13 12.54 -10.01
N ASN A 97 0.03 13.86 -9.86
CA ASN A 97 0.25 14.79 -10.95
C ASN A 97 1.70 15.27 -10.91
N VAL A 98 2.36 15.30 -12.07
CA VAL A 98 3.68 15.90 -12.27
C VAL A 98 3.53 17.31 -12.80
#